data_AF-A0A9D2HEL6-F1
#
_entry.id   AF-A0A9D2HEL6-F1
#
_cell.length_a   1.000
_cell.length_b   1.000
_cell.length_c   1.000
_cell.angle_alpha   90.00
_cell.angle_beta   90.00
_cell.angle_gamma   90.00
#
_symmetry.space_group_name_H-M   'P 1'
#
loop_
_entity.id
_entity.type
_entity.pdbx_description
1 polymer ?
#
loop_
_entity_poly.entity_id
_entity_poly.type
_entity_poly.pdbx_seq_one_letter_code
_entity_poly.pdbx_strand_id
1 'polypeptide(L)'
;MRKDEIIGSYEEEDLENGIPEKIQRGWSGEGWIYKNYPAFERGEEVCYIPENSNYGYVREDFLNLSLGQEDIAKEMFASCRWQDPGTWLEDQFAAGELAACPVCGKIYQSYDRENCPICGGRKNEV
;
A
#
# COMPACT_ATOMS: atom_id res chain seq x y z
N MET A 1 -1.27 -7.31 13.73
CA MET A 1 -2.05 -6.36 12.89
C MET A 1 -3.53 -6.53 13.21
N ARG A 2 -4.24 -5.46 13.55
CA ARG A 2 -5.69 -5.53 13.84
C ARG A 2 -6.45 -5.41 12.52
N LYS A 3 -7.00 -6.51 12.04
CA LYS A 3 -7.73 -6.58 10.75
C LYS A 3 -9.03 -5.77 10.72
N ASP A 4 -9.47 -5.27 11.87
CA ASP A 4 -10.68 -4.47 12.04
C ASP A 4 -10.37 -3.00 12.31
N GLU A 5 -9.11 -2.57 12.13
CA GLU A 5 -8.69 -1.20 12.43
C GLU A 5 -9.19 -0.22 11.37
N ILE A 6 -9.73 0.89 11.88
CA ILE A 6 -10.07 2.08 11.10
C ILE A 6 -9.41 3.28 11.79
N ILE A 7 -8.69 4.08 11.02
CA ILE A 7 -8.06 5.34 11.44
C ILE A 7 -8.72 6.46 10.64
N GLY A 8 -9.31 7.42 11.34
CA GLY A 8 -10.06 8.51 10.69
C GLY A 8 -11.42 8.07 10.14
N SER A 9 -12.00 8.90 9.29
CA SER A 9 -13.21 8.61 8.52
C SER A 9 -13.14 9.24 7.12
N TYR A 10 -13.89 8.64 6.20
CA TYR A 10 -14.02 9.09 4.82
C TYR A 10 -15.47 8.96 4.37
N GLU A 11 -16.00 10.00 3.76
CA GLU A 11 -17.28 10.02 3.05
C GLU A 11 -17.01 10.52 1.63
N GLU A 12 -17.35 9.70 0.63
CA GLU A 12 -17.26 10.06 -0.78
C GLU A 12 -18.21 11.22 -1.12
N GLU A 13 -17.87 11.96 -2.17
CA GLU A 13 -18.77 12.98 -2.71
C GLU A 13 -20.02 12.34 -3.32
N ASP A 14 -21.19 12.89 -2.98
CA ASP A 14 -22.46 12.57 -3.62
C ASP A 14 -22.95 13.80 -4.38
N LEU A 15 -22.59 13.84 -5.66
CA LEU A 15 -22.94 14.91 -6.58
C LEU A 15 -24.45 15.03 -6.83
N GLU A 16 -25.20 13.93 -6.72
CA GLU A 16 -26.65 13.92 -6.94
C GLU A 16 -27.38 14.65 -5.82
N ASN A 17 -26.94 14.44 -4.57
CA ASN A 17 -27.53 15.06 -3.38
C ASN A 17 -26.78 16.33 -2.91
N GLY A 18 -25.73 16.74 -3.63
CA GLY A 18 -24.93 17.93 -3.30
C GLY A 18 -24.13 17.80 -2.00
N ILE A 19 -23.73 16.57 -1.64
CA ILE A 19 -22.94 16.29 -0.45
C ILE A 19 -21.46 16.28 -0.87
N PRO A 20 -20.63 17.21 -0.36
CA PRO A 20 -19.21 17.23 -0.69
C PRO A 20 -18.46 16.09 -0.01
N GLU A 21 -17.32 15.71 -0.59
CA GLU A 21 -16.35 14.80 0.02
C GLU A 21 -15.95 15.28 1.43
N LYS A 22 -15.82 14.35 2.37
CA LYS A 22 -15.28 14.62 3.72
C LYS A 22 -14.17 13.64 4.06
N ILE A 23 -13.02 14.19 4.41
CA ILE A 23 -11.85 13.45 4.87
C ILE A 23 -11.53 13.90 6.30
N GLN A 24 -11.65 12.99 7.26
CA GLN A 24 -11.16 13.20 8.62
C GLN A 24 -10.01 12.23 8.90
N ARG A 25 -8.79 12.75 8.98
CA ARG A 25 -7.61 11.92 9.24
C ARG A 25 -7.45 11.64 10.73
N GLY A 26 -6.96 10.44 11.06
CA GLY A 26 -6.55 10.03 12.40
C GLY A 26 -5.04 9.81 12.49
N TRP A 27 -4.50 9.87 13.71
CA TRP A 27 -3.07 9.67 13.97
C TRP A 27 -2.67 8.19 13.80
N SER A 28 -1.67 7.92 12.97
CA SER A 28 -1.13 6.58 12.69
C SER A 28 0.08 6.17 13.54
N GLY A 29 0.59 7.10 14.34
CA GLY A 29 1.88 6.98 15.02
C GLY A 29 3.00 7.82 14.39
N GLU A 30 2.91 8.17 13.10
CA GLU A 30 3.91 9.03 12.42
C GLU A 30 3.31 10.18 11.62
N GLY A 31 2.05 10.05 11.19
CA GLY A 31 1.33 11.13 10.51
C GLY A 31 -0.18 10.96 10.63
N TRP A 32 -0.90 11.86 9.98
CA TRP A 32 -2.36 11.86 9.95
C TRP A 32 -2.84 11.25 8.65
N ILE A 33 -3.64 10.19 8.72
CA ILE A 33 -4.14 9.44 7.54
C ILE A 33 -5.61 9.05 7.71
N TYR A 34 -6.25 8.68 6.62
CA TYR A 34 -7.38 7.74 6.68
C TYR A 34 -6.88 6.34 6.32
N LYS A 35 -7.29 5.32 7.09
CA LYS A 35 -6.99 3.92 6.81
C LYS A 35 -8.14 3.03 7.26
N ASN A 36 -8.57 2.09 6.42
CA ASN A 36 -9.67 1.18 6.70
C ASN A 36 -9.33 -0.23 6.23
N TYR A 37 -8.94 -1.11 7.17
CA TYR A 37 -8.61 -2.50 6.85
C TYR A 37 -9.79 -3.29 6.29
N PRO A 38 -11.02 -3.21 6.87
CA PRO A 38 -12.17 -3.89 6.29
C PRO A 38 -12.44 -3.51 4.83
N ALA A 39 -12.30 -2.22 4.46
CA ALA A 39 -12.45 -1.77 3.07
C ALA A 39 -11.34 -2.36 2.17
N PHE A 40 -10.09 -2.37 2.64
CA PHE A 40 -8.99 -2.99 1.91
C PHE A 40 -9.22 -4.49 1.67
N GLU A 41 -9.78 -5.23 2.62
CA GLU A 41 -10.04 -6.67 2.46
C GLU A 41 -11.23 -6.97 1.55
N ARG A 42 -12.29 -6.14 1.54
CA ARG A 42 -13.44 -6.29 0.63
C ARG A 42 -13.10 -5.95 -0.81
N GLY A 43 -12.27 -4.91 -1.02
CA GLY A 43 -12.02 -4.33 -2.34
C GLY A 43 -13.13 -3.37 -2.78
N GLU A 44 -12.81 -2.50 -3.74
CA GLU A 44 -13.68 -1.49 -4.37
C GLU A 44 -13.88 -0.16 -3.62
N GLU A 45 -13.87 -0.17 -2.29
CA GLU A 45 -13.98 1.07 -1.49
C GLU A 45 -12.61 1.73 -1.24
N VAL A 46 -12.58 3.06 -1.08
CA VAL A 46 -11.39 3.79 -0.63
C VAL A 46 -10.98 3.26 0.75
N CYS A 47 -9.75 2.75 0.82
CA CYS A 47 -9.20 2.14 2.03
C CYS A 47 -8.04 2.93 2.64
N TYR A 48 -7.46 3.88 1.91
CA TYR A 48 -6.34 4.68 2.39
C TYR A 48 -6.30 6.08 1.77
N ILE A 49 -6.07 7.10 2.60
CA ILE A 49 -5.76 8.47 2.14
C ILE A 49 -4.54 8.95 2.94
N PRO A 50 -3.44 9.33 2.28
CA PRO A 50 -2.22 9.79 2.93
C PRO A 50 -2.38 11.19 3.55
N GLU A 51 -1.35 11.65 4.25
CA GLU A 51 -1.36 12.94 4.95
C GLU A 51 -1.35 14.13 3.99
N ASN A 52 -0.49 14.07 2.98
CA ASN A 52 -0.16 15.21 2.11
C ASN A 52 -0.89 15.16 0.75
N SER A 53 -1.88 14.28 0.60
CA SER A 53 -2.71 14.15 -0.61
C SER A 53 -4.14 13.77 -0.23
N ASN A 54 -5.12 14.18 -1.04
CA ASN A 54 -6.52 13.78 -0.91
C ASN A 54 -6.88 12.61 -1.83
N TYR A 55 -5.92 12.03 -2.55
CA TYR A 55 -6.18 10.87 -3.40
C TYR A 55 -6.60 9.67 -2.53
N GLY A 56 -7.80 9.14 -2.80
CA GLY A 56 -8.33 7.94 -2.18
C GLY A 56 -7.83 6.68 -2.88
N TYR A 57 -6.93 5.94 -2.23
CA TYR A 57 -6.44 4.66 -2.71
C TYR A 57 -7.44 3.56 -2.38
N VAL A 58 -7.73 2.71 -3.37
CA VAL A 58 -8.47 1.46 -3.22
C VAL A 58 -7.50 0.27 -3.19
N ARG A 59 -7.98 -0.92 -2.79
CA ARG A 59 -7.18 -2.16 -2.77
C ARG A 59 -6.45 -2.41 -4.09
N GLU A 60 -7.10 -2.13 -5.21
CA GLU A 60 -6.55 -2.38 -6.54
C GLU A 60 -5.30 -1.53 -6.83
N ASP A 61 -5.20 -0.32 -6.28
CA ASP A 61 -4.01 0.52 -6.45
C ASP A 61 -2.78 -0.13 -5.78
N PHE A 62 -2.96 -0.68 -4.57
CA PHE A 62 -1.90 -1.41 -3.87
C PHE A 62 -1.49 -2.66 -4.64
N LEU A 63 -2.44 -3.38 -5.25
CA LEU A 63 -2.14 -4.56 -6.07
C LEU A 63 -1.39 -4.18 -7.34
N ASN A 64 -1.80 -3.10 -8.01
CA ASN A 64 -1.12 -2.59 -9.20
C ASN A 64 0.33 -2.21 -8.90
N LEU A 65 0.57 -1.47 -7.81
CA LEU A 65 1.91 -1.15 -7.33
C LEU A 65 2.72 -2.41 -6.98
N SER A 66 2.05 -3.46 -6.51
CA SER A 66 2.66 -4.72 -6.09
C SER A 66 2.75 -5.77 -7.20
N LEU A 67 2.51 -5.42 -8.47
CA LEU A 67 2.51 -6.37 -9.60
C LEU A 67 1.55 -7.56 -9.40
N GLY A 68 0.39 -7.28 -8.79
CA GLY A 68 -0.64 -8.25 -8.44
C GLY A 68 -0.27 -9.18 -7.27
N GLN A 69 0.81 -8.90 -6.54
CA GLN A 69 1.25 -9.72 -5.41
C GLN A 69 0.53 -9.32 -4.13
N GLU A 70 -0.39 -10.16 -3.67
CA GLU A 70 -1.21 -9.86 -2.48
C GLU A 70 -0.40 -9.68 -1.20
N ASP A 71 0.67 -10.44 -1.03
CA ASP A 71 1.53 -10.39 0.15
C ASP A 71 2.25 -9.04 0.26
N ILE A 72 2.80 -8.55 -0.85
CA ILE A 72 3.43 -7.23 -0.92
C ILE A 72 2.38 -6.12 -0.76
N ALA A 73 1.21 -6.24 -1.37
CA ALA A 73 0.14 -5.25 -1.24
C ALA A 73 -0.36 -5.13 0.21
N LYS A 74 -0.53 -6.27 0.90
CA LYS A 74 -0.93 -6.32 2.31
C LYS A 74 0.13 -5.69 3.21
N GLU A 75 1.40 -6.00 2.98
CA GLU A 75 2.51 -5.42 3.75
C GLU A 75 2.61 -3.90 3.52
N MET A 76 2.53 -3.45 2.27
CA MET A 76 2.53 -2.03 1.91
C MET A 76 1.39 -1.28 2.60
N PHE A 77 0.15 -1.77 2.47
CA PHE A 77 -1.01 -1.17 3.12
C PHE A 77 -0.85 -1.11 4.64
N ALA A 78 -0.33 -2.19 5.24
CA ALA A 78 -0.11 -2.24 6.67
C ALA A 78 0.91 -1.20 7.15
N SER A 79 1.99 -1.03 6.40
CA SER A 79 3.17 -0.27 6.77
C SER A 79 3.13 1.20 6.38
N CYS A 80 2.27 1.63 5.45
CA CYS A 80 2.05 3.06 5.17
C CYS A 80 1.51 3.80 6.40
N ARG A 81 2.19 4.86 6.85
CA ARG A 81 1.81 5.63 8.05
C ARG A 81 1.50 7.10 7.78
N TRP A 82 1.96 7.65 6.67
CA TRP A 82 1.71 9.06 6.32
C TRP A 82 1.91 9.33 4.82
N GLN A 83 2.82 8.58 4.20
CA GLN A 83 3.24 8.69 2.80
C GLN A 83 2.28 8.02 1.82
N ASP A 84 2.37 8.39 0.55
CA ASP A 84 1.76 7.65 -0.55
C ASP A 84 2.32 6.21 -0.65
N PRO A 85 1.50 5.22 -1.04
CA PRO A 85 1.94 3.82 -1.16
C PRO A 85 3.12 3.62 -2.13
N GLY A 86 3.16 4.38 -3.22
CA GLY A 86 4.29 4.37 -4.16
C GLY A 86 5.60 4.81 -3.51
N THR A 87 5.57 5.87 -2.69
CA THR A 87 6.74 6.34 -1.93
C THR A 87 7.23 5.29 -0.95
N TRP A 88 6.32 4.62 -0.24
CA TRP A 88 6.72 3.52 0.65
C TRP A 88 7.45 2.41 -0.13
N LEU A 89 6.94 2.05 -1.30
CA LEU A 89 7.54 1.01 -2.14
C LEU A 89 8.95 1.41 -2.65
N GLU A 90 9.09 2.65 -3.12
CA GLU A 90 10.39 3.21 -3.53
C GLU A 90 11.41 3.19 -2.38
N ASP A 91 11.00 3.59 -1.17
CA ASP A 91 11.84 3.57 0.02
C ASP A 91 12.31 2.14 0.34
N GLN A 92 11.44 1.13 0.21
CA GLN A 92 11.84 -0.26 0.44
C GLN A 92 12.85 -0.77 -0.59
N PHE A 93 12.71 -0.38 -1.86
CA PHE A 93 13.72 -0.72 -2.88
C PHE A 93 15.04 0.01 -2.62
N ALA A 94 15.00 1.29 -2.26
CA ALA A 94 16.19 2.10 -1.99
C ALA A 94 16.95 1.61 -0.75
N ALA A 95 16.23 1.16 0.28
CA ALA A 95 16.81 0.56 1.48
C ALA A 95 17.36 -0.87 1.24
N GLY A 96 17.03 -1.48 0.10
CA GLY A 96 17.40 -2.87 -0.21
C GLY A 96 16.54 -3.92 0.50
N GLU A 97 15.45 -3.50 1.15
CA GLU A 97 14.50 -4.40 1.81
C GLU A 97 13.70 -5.22 0.79
N LEU A 98 13.26 -4.56 -0.29
CA LEU A 98 12.61 -5.21 -1.43
C LEU A 98 13.53 -5.23 -2.66
N ALA A 99 13.36 -6.23 -3.52
CA ALA A 99 13.97 -6.29 -4.84
C ALA A 99 13.00 -6.90 -5.85
N ALA A 100 13.09 -6.47 -7.10
CA ALA A 100 12.41 -7.11 -8.23
C ALA A 100 13.36 -8.14 -8.85
N CYS A 101 12.88 -9.37 -9.04
CA CYS A 101 13.68 -10.41 -9.69
C CYS A 101 13.78 -10.15 -11.19
N PRO A 102 15.00 -10.10 -11.79
CA PRO A 102 15.15 -9.88 -13.22
C PRO A 102 14.62 -11.06 -14.06
N VAL A 103 14.51 -12.26 -13.47
CA VAL A 103 14.08 -13.47 -14.18
C VAL A 103 12.55 -13.60 -14.23
N CYS A 104 11.87 -13.48 -13.10
CA CYS A 104 10.42 -13.69 -13.03
C CYS A 104 9.61 -12.40 -12.86
N GLY A 105 10.26 -11.25 -12.70
CA GLY A 105 9.63 -9.95 -12.52
C GLY A 105 8.95 -9.75 -11.16
N LYS A 106 8.96 -10.76 -10.27
CA LYS A 106 8.29 -10.67 -8.96
C LYS A 106 9.11 -9.87 -7.96
N ILE A 107 8.42 -9.06 -7.16
CA ILE A 107 8.95 -8.36 -5.98
C ILE A 107 9.12 -9.38 -4.86
N TYR A 108 10.19 -9.28 -4.08
CA TYR A 108 10.40 -10.14 -2.92
C TYR A 108 11.21 -9.44 -1.83
N GLN A 109 11.04 -9.92 -0.60
CA GLN A 109 11.84 -9.54 0.56
C GLN A 109 13.29 -9.99 0.35
N SER A 110 14.16 -9.00 0.17
CA SER A 110 15.50 -9.12 -0.40
C SER A 110 16.61 -9.17 0.66
N TYR A 111 16.28 -8.78 1.89
CA TYR A 111 17.19 -8.79 3.05
C TYR A 111 17.90 -10.15 3.18
N ASP A 112 19.24 -10.14 3.18
CA ASP A 112 20.11 -11.31 3.25
C ASP A 112 19.85 -12.42 2.22
N ARG A 113 19.28 -12.09 1.04
CA ARG A 113 19.07 -13.06 -0.05
C ARG A 113 19.90 -12.74 -1.29
N GLU A 114 20.65 -13.75 -1.72
CA GLU A 114 21.36 -13.77 -3.00
C GLU A 114 20.47 -14.20 -4.19
N ASN A 115 19.50 -15.08 -3.91
CA ASN A 115 18.59 -15.66 -4.89
C ASN A 115 17.13 -15.26 -4.63
N CYS A 116 16.36 -15.10 -5.72
CA CYS A 116 14.92 -14.92 -5.64
C CYS A 116 14.26 -16.15 -4.99
N PRO A 117 13.48 -15.98 -3.90
CA PRO A 117 12.84 -17.11 -3.21
C PRO A 117 11.70 -17.74 -4.02
N ILE A 118 11.26 -17.10 -5.10
CA ILE A 118 10.13 -17.54 -5.92
C ILE A 118 10.60 -18.44 -7.07
N CYS A 119 11.69 -18.08 -7.76
CA CYS A 119 12.17 -18.82 -8.95
C CYS A 119 13.63 -19.30 -8.86
N GLY A 120 14.40 -18.87 -7.86
CA GLY A 120 15.81 -19.23 -7.69
C GLY A 120 16.82 -18.38 -8.47
N GLY A 121 16.39 -17.48 -9.36
CA GLY A 121 17.29 -16.61 -10.14
C GLY A 121 18.13 -15.66 -9.28
N ARG A 122 19.36 -15.35 -9.68
CA ARG A 122 20.25 -14.43 -8.94
C ARG A 122 19.86 -12.97 -9.15
N LYS A 123 20.13 -12.12 -8.15
CA LYS A 123 19.86 -10.66 -8.22
C LYS A 123 20.52 -9.96 -9.40
N ASN A 124 21.68 -10.42 -9.85
CA ASN A 124 22.51 -9.79 -10.88
C ASN A 124 22.59 -10.60 -12.19
N GLU A 125 21.70 -11.59 -12.36
CA GLU A 125 21.62 -12.34 -13.62
C GLU A 125 20.88 -11.50 -14.66
N VAL A 126 21.64 -11.03 -15.67
CA VAL A 126 21.14 -10.49 -16.94
C VAL A 126 21.50 -11.43 -18.07
#